data_AF-A0A6G1YWP3-F1
#
_entry.id   AF-A0A6G1YWP3-F1
#
_cell.length_a   1.000
_cell.length_b   1.000
_cell.length_c   1.000
_cell.angle_alpha   90.00
_cell.angle_beta   90.00
_cell.angle_gamma   90.00
#
_symmetry.space_group_name_H-M   'P 1'
#
loop_
_entity.id
_entity.type
_entity.pdbx_description
1 polymer ?
#
loop_
_entity_poly.entity_id
_entity_poly.type
_entity_poly.pdbx_seq_one_letter_code
_entity_poly.pdbx_strand_id
1 'polypeptide(L)'
;MNEDSRLNEWFVPKFGSLKFRAFVGLLFLPYTGMCISFTIIGAMLSPTIQWDRVAAMALIYGLALGVSAHAADNLGSKKNKPWGRYFSARQLWLLIILSLAIAYSIGIYYIIFHVPLLVVVAALEGFFVFAYNFELFKGVLHNDLGFVFSWGALPVLGGYIMQTNSVGTLPIIMSVCAALVSYMHIKISRPYKELRRKRLNERRAKRLEVYLKLISLGTIAATFAAIFLRVIF
;
A
#
# COMPACT_ATOMS: atom_id res chain seq x y z
N MET A 1 17.81 8.70 27.00
CA MET A 1 17.04 9.29 25.88
C MET A 1 16.65 8.14 24.94
N ASN A 2 15.38 7.72 24.92
CA ASN A 2 14.94 6.60 24.07
C ASN A 2 14.99 7.06 22.61
N GLU A 3 16.06 6.76 21.89
CA GLU A 3 16.07 6.88 20.43
C GLU A 3 14.89 6.06 19.89
N ASP A 4 13.94 6.76 19.27
CA ASP A 4 12.76 6.15 18.70
C ASP A 4 13.19 5.22 17.56
N SER A 5 13.07 3.91 17.79
CA SER A 5 13.53 2.88 16.86
C SER A 5 12.89 2.99 15.49
N ARG A 6 11.73 3.66 15.37
CA ARG A 6 10.98 3.84 14.13
C ARG A 6 11.62 4.84 13.17
N LEU A 7 12.33 5.85 13.67
CA LEU A 7 13.08 6.78 12.83
C LEU A 7 14.38 6.17 12.25
N ASN A 8 14.75 4.99 12.76
CA ASN A 8 15.92 4.21 12.35
C ASN A 8 15.51 3.03 11.45
N GLU A 9 14.28 3.02 10.93
CA GLU A 9 13.84 2.08 9.91
C GLU A 9 14.63 2.31 8.62
N TRP A 10 14.95 1.24 7.90
CA TRP A 10 15.87 1.28 6.75
C TRP A 10 15.38 2.12 5.56
N PHE A 11 14.07 2.40 5.50
CA PHE A 11 13.43 3.22 4.47
C PHE A 11 13.14 4.66 4.93
N VAL A 12 13.49 5.01 6.19
CA VAL A 12 13.38 6.37 6.70
C VAL A 12 14.69 7.11 6.41
N PRO A 13 14.65 8.30 5.80
CA PRO A 13 15.86 9.06 5.50
C PRO A 13 16.57 9.49 6.79
N LYS A 14 17.91 9.56 6.71
CA LYS A 14 18.78 10.06 7.79
C LYS A 14 18.97 11.58 7.77
N PHE A 15 18.46 12.26 6.74
CA PHE A 15 18.57 13.70 6.54
C PHE A 15 17.20 14.40 6.64
N GLY A 16 17.23 15.73 6.72
CA GLY A 16 16.03 16.57 6.79
C GLY A 16 15.46 16.70 8.20
N SER A 17 14.38 17.48 8.31
CA SER A 17 13.72 17.76 9.58
C SER A 17 13.09 16.50 10.19
N LEU A 18 12.89 16.50 11.51
CA LEU A 18 12.22 15.41 12.22
C LEU A 18 10.83 15.09 11.65
N LYS A 19 10.06 16.14 11.31
CA LYS A 19 8.73 16.00 10.71
C LYS A 19 8.79 15.34 9.34
N PHE A 20 9.75 15.71 8.50
CA PHE A 20 9.95 15.09 7.20
C PHE A 20 10.26 13.60 7.31
N ARG A 21 11.21 13.24 8.19
CA ARG A 21 11.59 11.84 8.42
C ARG A 21 10.42 11.01 8.95
N ALA A 22 9.67 11.54 9.92
CA ALA A 22 8.47 10.91 10.45
C ALA A 22 7.39 10.74 9.37
N PHE A 23 7.24 11.72 8.47
CA PHE A 23 6.30 11.64 7.35
C PHE A 23 6.69 10.53 6.39
N VAL A 24 7.96 10.46 5.97
CA VAL A 24 8.43 9.33 5.13
C VAL A 24 8.25 7.98 5.84
N GLY A 25 8.47 7.94 7.16
CA GLY A 25 8.19 6.76 7.97
C GLY A 25 6.72 6.36 7.99
N LEU A 26 5.81 7.33 8.06
CA LEU A 26 4.36 7.13 7.96
C LEU A 26 3.97 6.52 6.61
N LEU A 27 4.57 6.99 5.50
CA LEU A 27 4.26 6.50 4.15
C LEU A 27 4.61 5.03 3.91
N PHE A 28 5.45 4.43 4.75
CA PHE A 28 5.88 3.03 4.65
C PHE A 28 6.28 2.64 3.22
N LEU A 29 7.14 3.48 2.61
CA LEU A 29 7.43 3.50 1.16
C LEU A 29 7.68 2.14 0.50
N PRO A 30 8.42 1.19 1.09
CA PRO A 30 8.63 -0.11 0.46
C PRO A 30 7.33 -0.86 0.20
N TYR A 31 6.39 -0.80 1.15
CA TYR A 31 5.10 -1.46 1.03
C TYR A 31 4.15 -0.70 0.12
N THR A 32 4.10 0.63 0.26
CA THR A 32 3.33 1.48 -0.66
C THR A 32 3.79 1.28 -2.11
N GLY A 33 5.10 1.15 -2.33
CA GLY A 33 5.68 0.81 -3.62
C GLY A 33 5.21 -0.55 -4.14
N MET A 34 5.12 -1.58 -3.28
CA MET A 34 4.54 -2.88 -3.66
C MET A 34 3.08 -2.77 -4.10
N CYS A 35 2.25 -2.03 -3.37
CA CYS A 35 0.83 -1.87 -3.73
C CYS A 35 0.66 -1.12 -5.05
N ILE A 36 1.43 -0.05 -5.28
CA ILE A 36 1.48 0.64 -6.57
C ILE A 36 1.93 -0.34 -7.66
N SER A 37 2.99 -1.11 -7.41
CA SER A 37 3.47 -2.15 -8.32
C SER A 37 2.39 -3.16 -8.71
N PHE A 38 1.57 -3.61 -7.77
CA PHE A 38 0.46 -4.52 -8.06
C PHE A 38 -0.57 -3.89 -9.01
N THR A 39 -0.90 -2.60 -8.85
CA THR A 39 -1.78 -1.90 -9.82
C THR A 39 -1.17 -1.85 -11.21
N ILE A 40 0.13 -1.59 -11.31
CA ILE A 40 0.81 -1.50 -12.59
C ILE A 40 0.87 -2.90 -13.23
N ILE A 41 1.24 -3.93 -12.47
CA ILE A 41 1.24 -5.32 -12.95
C ILE A 41 -0.13 -5.69 -13.49
N GLY A 42 -1.22 -5.38 -12.77
CA GLY A 42 -2.58 -5.59 -13.25
C GLY A 42 -2.86 -4.91 -14.59
N ALA A 43 -2.48 -3.63 -14.71
CA ALA A 43 -2.61 -2.88 -15.95
C ALA A 43 -1.80 -3.52 -17.10
N MET A 44 -0.58 -4.00 -16.82
CA MET A 44 0.28 -4.66 -17.81
C MET A 44 -0.27 -6.00 -18.31
N LEU A 45 -1.38 -6.52 -17.75
CA LEU A 45 -2.06 -7.72 -18.28
C LEU A 45 -3.12 -7.38 -19.35
N SER A 46 -3.46 -6.09 -19.53
CA SER A 46 -4.42 -5.65 -20.55
C SER A 46 -3.86 -5.82 -21.96
N PRO A 47 -4.66 -6.22 -22.98
CA PRO A 47 -4.19 -6.29 -24.36
C PRO A 47 -3.61 -4.95 -24.87
N THR A 48 -4.23 -3.83 -24.52
CA THR A 48 -3.78 -2.47 -24.84
C THR A 48 -3.55 -1.67 -23.58
N ILE A 49 -2.53 -0.81 -23.59
CA ILE A 49 -2.12 -0.02 -22.42
C ILE A 49 -2.40 1.46 -22.66
N GLN A 50 -3.25 2.04 -21.82
CA GLN A 50 -3.45 3.47 -21.67
C GLN A 50 -2.59 3.98 -20.53
N TRP A 51 -1.49 4.65 -20.85
CA TRP A 51 -0.47 5.05 -19.88
C TRP A 51 -0.94 6.13 -18.90
N ASP A 52 -1.85 7.01 -19.32
CA ASP A 52 -2.53 7.97 -18.44
C ASP A 52 -3.27 7.24 -17.32
N ARG A 53 -3.94 6.12 -17.64
CA ARG A 53 -4.65 5.29 -16.66
C ARG A 53 -3.71 4.54 -15.72
N VAL A 54 -2.54 4.11 -16.20
CA VAL A 54 -1.49 3.52 -15.34
C VAL A 54 -1.02 4.56 -14.32
N ALA A 55 -0.71 5.78 -14.77
CA ALA A 55 -0.29 6.87 -13.90
C ALA A 55 -1.39 7.27 -12.90
N ALA A 56 -2.65 7.32 -13.36
CA ALA A 56 -3.81 7.59 -12.51
C ALA A 56 -3.95 6.54 -11.40
N MET A 57 -3.85 5.24 -11.71
CA MET A 57 -3.93 4.18 -10.71
C MET A 57 -2.77 4.23 -9.70
N ALA A 58 -1.55 4.48 -10.18
CA ALA A 58 -0.39 4.65 -9.30
C ALA A 58 -0.58 5.83 -8.34
N LEU A 59 -1.12 6.95 -8.83
CA LEU A 59 -1.44 8.12 -8.01
C LEU A 59 -2.58 7.85 -7.02
N ILE A 60 -3.67 7.21 -7.46
CA ILE A 60 -4.81 6.82 -6.61
C ILE A 60 -4.31 5.97 -5.44
N TYR A 61 -3.54 4.90 -5.70
CA TYR A 61 -3.03 4.03 -4.63
C TYR A 61 -1.95 4.70 -3.79
N GLY A 62 -1.10 5.52 -4.38
CA GLY A 62 -0.14 6.33 -3.62
C GLY A 62 -0.81 7.27 -2.62
N LEU A 63 -1.95 7.87 -2.99
CA LEU A 63 -2.73 8.74 -2.12
C LEU A 63 -3.60 7.96 -1.13
N ALA A 64 -4.49 7.10 -1.62
CA ALA A 64 -5.48 6.41 -0.80
C ALA A 64 -4.83 5.41 0.17
N LEU A 65 -3.92 4.57 -0.31
CA LEU A 65 -3.22 3.60 0.52
C LEU A 65 -1.95 4.22 1.13
N GLY A 66 -1.09 4.80 0.29
CA GLY A 66 0.22 5.29 0.71
C GLY A 66 0.17 6.49 1.66
N VAL A 67 -0.91 7.27 1.68
CA VAL A 67 -1.10 8.38 2.61
C VAL A 67 -2.30 8.14 3.53
N SER A 68 -3.50 7.98 2.99
CA SER A 68 -4.72 7.94 3.81
C SER A 68 -4.78 6.71 4.70
N ALA A 69 -4.56 5.51 4.17
CA ALA A 69 -4.63 4.28 4.95
C ALA A 69 -3.59 4.25 6.07
N HIS A 70 -2.34 4.67 5.81
CA HIS A 70 -1.31 4.74 6.86
C HIS A 70 -1.60 5.80 7.91
N ALA A 71 -2.14 6.97 7.50
CA ALA A 71 -2.57 8.00 8.44
C ALA A 71 -3.76 7.51 9.29
N ALA A 72 -4.71 6.80 8.68
CA ALA A 72 -5.84 6.17 9.35
C ALA A 72 -5.38 5.08 10.33
N ASP A 73 -4.41 4.24 9.96
CA ASP A 73 -3.88 3.17 10.83
C ASP A 73 -3.24 3.78 12.08
N ASN A 74 -2.42 4.82 11.89
CA ASN A 74 -1.78 5.50 13.01
C ASN A 74 -2.79 6.22 13.92
N LEU A 75 -3.91 6.71 13.36
CA LEU A 75 -4.97 7.38 14.12
C LEU A 75 -5.87 6.37 14.86
N GLY A 76 -6.29 5.31 14.16
CA GLY A 76 -7.32 4.37 14.55
C GLY A 76 -6.83 3.15 15.33
N SER A 77 -5.57 2.72 15.15
CA SER A 77 -5.07 1.54 15.85
C SER A 77 -5.10 1.72 17.36
N LYS A 78 -5.69 0.75 18.06
CA LYS A 78 -5.90 0.82 19.52
C LYS A 78 -4.65 0.41 20.31
N LYS A 79 -3.87 -0.52 19.76
CA LYS A 79 -2.71 -1.10 20.45
C LYS A 79 -1.46 -0.26 20.30
N ASN A 80 -1.16 0.21 19.08
CA ASN A 80 0.12 0.84 18.77
C ASN A 80 -0.09 2.01 17.81
N LYS A 81 0.35 3.21 18.21
CA LYS A 81 0.36 4.41 17.37
C LYS A 81 1.81 4.82 17.09
N PRO A 82 2.50 4.16 16.15
CA PRO A 82 3.95 4.27 15.98
C PRO A 82 4.42 5.69 15.66
N TRP A 83 3.56 6.53 15.10
CA TRP A 83 3.87 7.91 14.71
C TRP A 83 3.07 8.95 15.49
N GLY A 84 2.29 8.54 16.50
CA GLY A 84 1.41 9.42 17.28
C GLY A 84 2.12 10.54 18.06
N ARG A 85 3.44 10.44 18.26
CA ARG A 85 4.25 11.51 18.86
C ARG A 85 4.65 12.61 17.87
N TYR A 86 4.60 12.33 16.57
CA TYR A 86 5.03 13.26 15.52
C TYR A 86 3.86 13.95 14.80
N PHE A 87 2.67 13.34 14.85
CA PHE A 87 1.48 13.84 14.18
C PHE A 87 0.33 14.01 15.17
N SER A 88 -0.27 15.20 15.17
CA SER A 88 -1.54 15.44 15.84
C SER A 88 -2.70 14.74 15.10
N ALA A 89 -3.78 14.45 15.82
CA ALA A 89 -4.99 13.87 15.22
C ALA A 89 -5.55 14.76 14.09
N ARG A 90 -5.47 16.09 14.22
CA ARG A 90 -5.88 17.04 13.17
C ARG A 90 -5.05 16.86 11.90
N GLN A 91 -3.74 16.72 12.01
CA GLN A 91 -2.87 16.49 10.85
C GLN A 91 -3.16 15.15 10.18
N LEU A 92 -3.41 14.09 10.94
CA LEU A 92 -3.75 12.78 10.38
C LEU A 92 -5.09 12.82 9.64
N TRP A 93 -6.12 13.47 10.22
CA TRP A 93 -7.40 13.66 9.52
C TRP A 93 -7.27 14.48 8.25
N LEU A 94 -6.48 15.57 8.27
CA LEU A 94 -6.21 16.35 7.06
C LEU A 94 -5.54 15.51 5.99
N LEU A 95 -4.55 14.70 6.34
CA LEU A 95 -3.93 13.76 5.42
C LEU A 95 -4.96 12.79 4.84
N ILE A 96 -5.77 12.14 5.69
CA ILE A 96 -6.81 11.20 5.25
C ILE A 96 -7.78 11.86 4.28
N ILE A 97 -8.39 12.99 4.67
CA ILE A 97 -9.45 13.64 3.91
C ILE A 97 -8.93 14.18 2.58
N LEU A 98 -7.80 14.92 2.58
CA LEU A 98 -7.29 15.54 1.36
C LEU A 98 -6.81 14.49 0.35
N SER A 99 -6.08 13.46 0.81
CA SER A 99 -5.59 12.42 -0.10
C SER A 99 -6.72 11.52 -0.62
N LEU A 100 -7.72 11.17 0.20
CA LEU A 100 -8.91 10.46 -0.29
C LEU A 100 -9.73 11.31 -1.25
N ALA A 101 -9.95 12.59 -0.96
CA ALA A 101 -10.72 13.46 -1.84
C ALA A 101 -10.10 13.53 -3.25
N ILE A 102 -8.76 13.69 -3.34
CA ILE A 102 -8.06 13.69 -4.62
C ILE A 102 -8.17 12.31 -5.29
N ALA A 103 -7.86 11.23 -4.56
CA ALA A 103 -7.91 9.87 -5.11
C ALA A 103 -9.30 9.49 -5.64
N TYR A 104 -10.36 9.76 -4.87
CA TYR A 104 -11.73 9.49 -5.26
C TYR A 104 -12.22 10.42 -6.37
N SER A 105 -11.77 11.67 -6.44
CA SER A 105 -12.12 12.55 -7.57
C SER A 105 -11.60 11.97 -8.89
N ILE A 106 -10.35 11.50 -8.91
CA ILE A 106 -9.77 10.83 -10.09
C ILE A 106 -10.51 9.51 -10.37
N GLY A 107 -10.75 8.69 -9.35
CA GLY A 107 -11.46 7.42 -9.48
C GLY A 107 -12.88 7.59 -10.02
N ILE A 108 -13.65 8.54 -9.48
CA ILE A 108 -15.02 8.86 -9.90
C ILE A 108 -15.04 9.36 -11.35
N TYR A 109 -14.09 10.21 -11.74
CA TYR A 109 -13.94 10.63 -13.14
C TYR A 109 -13.82 9.41 -14.06
N TYR A 110 -12.90 8.49 -13.78
CA TYR A 110 -12.76 7.29 -14.61
C TYR A 110 -13.99 6.39 -14.54
N ILE A 111 -14.61 6.20 -13.38
CA ILE A 111 -15.83 5.40 -13.23
C ILE A 111 -16.96 5.93 -14.11
N ILE A 112 -17.20 7.25 -14.12
CA ILE A 112 -18.31 7.84 -14.85
C ILE A 112 -18.08 7.81 -16.36
N PHE A 113 -16.87 8.15 -16.81
CA PHE A 113 -16.63 8.42 -18.23
C PHE A 113 -15.97 7.26 -19.00
N HIS A 114 -15.36 6.30 -18.31
CA HIS A 114 -14.46 5.34 -18.97
C HIS A 114 -14.56 3.89 -18.47
N VAL A 115 -14.66 3.68 -17.15
CA VAL A 115 -14.49 2.39 -16.48
C VAL A 115 -15.52 2.20 -15.35
N PRO A 116 -16.83 2.12 -15.64
CA PRO A 116 -17.85 1.93 -14.61
C PRO A 116 -17.58 0.78 -13.63
N LEU A 117 -16.99 -0.32 -14.10
CA LEU A 117 -16.70 -1.49 -13.26
C LEU A 117 -15.69 -1.20 -12.14
N LEU A 118 -14.86 -0.16 -12.29
CA LEU A 118 -13.90 0.25 -11.26
C LEU A 118 -14.60 0.62 -9.94
N VAL A 119 -15.91 0.94 -9.96
CA VAL A 119 -16.72 1.22 -8.76
C VAL A 119 -16.66 0.09 -7.75
N VAL A 120 -16.55 -1.17 -8.20
CA VAL A 120 -16.47 -2.33 -7.31
C VAL A 120 -15.18 -2.30 -6.51
N VAL A 121 -14.04 -2.09 -7.18
CA VAL A 121 -12.73 -2.01 -6.52
C VAL A 121 -12.66 -0.77 -5.62
N ALA A 122 -13.13 0.39 -6.12
CA ALA A 122 -13.13 1.63 -5.35
C ALA A 122 -13.96 1.51 -4.06
N ALA A 123 -15.17 0.95 -4.13
CA ALA A 123 -16.03 0.76 -2.97
C ALA A 123 -15.40 -0.19 -1.94
N LEU A 124 -14.82 -1.31 -2.40
CA LEU A 124 -14.15 -2.27 -1.52
C LEU A 124 -12.92 -1.65 -0.85
N GLU A 125 -12.04 -1.01 -1.61
CA GLU A 125 -10.84 -0.34 -1.08
C GLU A 125 -11.21 0.78 -0.11
N GLY A 126 -12.22 1.60 -0.43
CA GLY A 126 -12.75 2.62 0.48
C GLY A 126 -13.23 2.03 1.79
N PHE A 127 -14.02 0.97 1.70
CA PHE A 127 -14.47 0.24 2.87
C PHE A 127 -13.28 -0.26 3.71
N PHE A 128 -12.27 -0.88 3.10
CA PHE A 128 -11.09 -1.40 3.83
C PHE A 128 -10.21 -0.29 4.41
N VAL A 129 -10.06 0.86 3.75
CA VAL A 129 -9.34 2.02 4.30
C VAL A 129 -9.89 2.39 5.67
N PHE A 130 -11.20 2.35 5.88
CA PHE A 130 -11.78 2.64 7.19
C PHE A 130 -11.88 1.39 8.07
N ALA A 131 -12.45 0.31 7.56
CA ALA A 131 -12.77 -0.88 8.33
C ALA A 131 -11.53 -1.57 8.90
N TYR A 132 -10.45 -1.66 8.11
CA TYR A 132 -9.19 -2.24 8.56
C TYR A 132 -8.49 -1.30 9.54
N ASN A 133 -8.24 -0.04 9.14
CA ASN A 133 -7.33 0.85 9.87
C ASN A 133 -7.92 1.43 11.17
N PHE A 134 -9.23 1.64 11.24
CA PHE A 134 -9.91 2.03 12.48
C PHE A 134 -10.34 0.83 13.33
N GLU A 135 -10.02 -0.40 12.93
CA GLU A 135 -10.43 -1.62 13.60
C GLU A 135 -11.96 -1.65 13.83
N LEU A 136 -12.74 -1.27 12.81
CA LEU A 136 -14.20 -1.31 12.86
C LEU A 136 -14.67 -2.76 13.09
N PHE A 137 -15.92 -2.92 13.53
CA PHE A 137 -16.48 -4.24 13.86
C PHE A 137 -15.62 -5.03 14.86
N LYS A 138 -15.08 -4.33 15.87
CA LYS A 138 -14.17 -4.91 16.89
C LYS A 138 -12.89 -5.51 16.29
N GLY A 139 -12.48 -5.08 15.10
CA GLY A 139 -11.24 -5.50 14.45
C GLY A 139 -11.33 -6.84 13.71
N VAL A 140 -12.54 -7.35 13.42
CA VAL A 140 -12.72 -8.62 12.67
C VAL A 140 -11.96 -8.63 11.35
N LEU A 141 -11.91 -7.49 10.65
CA LEU A 141 -11.22 -7.34 9.36
C LEU A 141 -9.75 -6.94 9.49
N HIS A 142 -9.28 -6.55 10.69
CA HIS A 142 -7.88 -6.19 10.94
C HIS A 142 -7.05 -7.46 11.15
N ASN A 143 -6.91 -8.27 10.10
CA ASN A 143 -6.21 -9.55 10.13
C ASN A 143 -5.43 -9.78 8.82
N ASP A 144 -4.68 -10.89 8.74
CA ASP A 144 -3.85 -11.18 7.57
C ASP A 144 -4.66 -11.35 6.29
N LEU A 145 -5.86 -11.94 6.38
CA LEU A 145 -6.74 -12.13 5.22
C LEU A 145 -7.28 -10.79 4.71
N GLY A 146 -7.77 -9.93 5.60
CA GLY A 146 -8.22 -8.58 5.25
C GLY A 146 -7.11 -7.76 4.61
N PHE A 147 -5.88 -7.87 5.13
CA PHE A 147 -4.70 -7.21 4.58
C PHE A 147 -4.36 -7.68 3.17
N VAL A 148 -4.24 -8.99 2.95
CA VAL A 148 -3.79 -9.52 1.64
C VAL A 148 -4.88 -9.42 0.58
N PHE A 149 -6.15 -9.49 0.99
CA PHE A 149 -7.28 -9.23 0.11
C PHE A 149 -7.27 -7.78 -0.35
N SER A 150 -7.31 -6.84 0.60
CA SER A 150 -7.42 -5.42 0.28
C SER A 150 -6.19 -4.87 -0.42
N TRP A 151 -4.98 -5.13 0.07
CA TRP A 151 -3.79 -4.43 -0.42
C TRP A 151 -2.82 -5.32 -1.19
N GLY A 152 -3.20 -6.57 -1.45
CA GLY A 152 -2.49 -7.51 -2.32
C GLY A 152 -3.29 -7.85 -3.57
N ALA A 153 -4.50 -8.39 -3.41
CA ALA A 153 -5.33 -8.85 -4.54
C ALA A 153 -6.03 -7.71 -5.29
N LEU A 154 -6.80 -6.87 -4.58
CA LEU A 154 -7.58 -5.79 -5.20
C LEU A 154 -6.76 -4.81 -6.06
N PRO A 155 -5.52 -4.41 -5.72
CA PRO A 155 -4.74 -3.51 -6.55
C PRO A 155 -4.48 -4.08 -7.94
N VAL A 156 -4.20 -5.39 -8.06
CA VAL A 156 -4.01 -6.06 -9.37
C VAL A 156 -5.30 -6.01 -10.18
N LEU A 157 -6.44 -6.37 -9.56
CA LEU A 157 -7.74 -6.28 -10.25
C LEU A 157 -8.06 -4.85 -10.66
N GLY A 158 -7.85 -3.87 -9.78
CA GLY A 158 -8.08 -2.45 -10.07
C GLY A 158 -7.24 -1.96 -11.24
N GLY A 159 -5.96 -2.35 -11.29
CA GLY A 159 -5.07 -2.02 -12.39
C GLY A 159 -5.55 -2.55 -13.74
N TYR A 160 -5.97 -3.82 -13.77
CA TYR A 160 -6.51 -4.43 -14.99
C TYR A 160 -7.86 -3.82 -15.38
N ILE A 161 -8.80 -3.73 -14.44
CA ILE A 161 -10.14 -3.17 -14.67
C ILE A 161 -10.03 -1.74 -15.18
N MET A 162 -9.10 -0.93 -14.65
CA MET A 162 -8.86 0.44 -15.14
C MET A 162 -8.53 0.47 -16.65
N GLN A 163 -7.84 -0.54 -17.17
CA GLN A 163 -7.51 -0.60 -18.60
C GLN A 163 -8.68 -1.11 -19.44
N THR A 164 -9.40 -2.12 -18.97
CA THR A 164 -10.31 -2.90 -19.82
C THR A 164 -11.80 -2.73 -19.53
N ASN A 165 -12.16 -2.15 -18.39
CA ASN A 165 -13.53 -2.17 -17.84
C ASN A 165 -14.13 -3.59 -17.79
N SER A 166 -13.29 -4.60 -17.56
CA SER A 166 -13.68 -6.02 -17.54
C SER A 166 -12.90 -6.81 -16.50
N VAL A 167 -13.36 -8.03 -16.21
CA VAL A 167 -12.62 -9.03 -15.43
C VAL A 167 -12.06 -10.11 -16.36
N GLY A 168 -10.97 -10.75 -15.94
CA GLY A 168 -10.37 -11.84 -16.70
C GLY A 168 -9.71 -12.89 -15.80
N THR A 169 -9.48 -14.08 -16.33
CA THR A 169 -8.87 -15.18 -15.57
C THR A 169 -7.42 -14.87 -15.17
N LEU A 170 -6.63 -14.31 -16.09
CA LEU A 170 -5.23 -13.97 -15.84
C LEU A 170 -5.03 -12.94 -14.71
N PRO A 171 -5.74 -11.79 -14.67
CA PRO A 171 -5.63 -10.85 -13.55
C PRO A 171 -6.14 -11.45 -12.23
N ILE A 172 -7.12 -12.37 -12.23
CA ILE A 172 -7.53 -13.09 -11.01
C ILE A 172 -6.37 -13.95 -10.48
N ILE A 173 -5.72 -14.74 -11.34
CA ILE A 173 -4.55 -15.54 -10.95
C ILE A 173 -3.44 -14.64 -10.41
N MET A 174 -3.14 -13.54 -11.10
CA MET A 174 -2.11 -12.60 -10.67
C MET A 174 -2.46 -11.91 -9.34
N SER A 175 -3.75 -11.68 -9.08
CA SER A 175 -4.23 -11.14 -7.80
C SER A 175 -3.98 -12.13 -6.65
N VAL A 176 -4.13 -13.43 -6.89
CA VAL A 176 -3.77 -14.48 -5.92
C VAL A 176 -2.25 -14.46 -5.67
N CYS A 177 -1.43 -14.36 -6.72
CA CYS A 177 0.02 -14.24 -6.57
C CYS A 177 0.42 -13.01 -5.75
N ALA A 178 -0.16 -11.84 -6.02
CA ALA A 178 0.09 -10.62 -5.27
C ALA A 178 -0.38 -10.70 -3.82
N ALA A 179 -1.51 -11.38 -3.55
CA ALA A 179 -1.95 -11.68 -2.19
C ALA A 179 -0.97 -12.59 -1.45
N LEU A 180 -0.40 -13.61 -2.10
CA LEU A 180 0.63 -14.48 -1.50
C LEU A 180 1.93 -13.72 -1.22
N VAL A 181 2.38 -12.85 -2.14
CA VAL A 181 3.55 -11.98 -1.92
C VAL A 181 3.29 -11.03 -0.73
N SER A 182 2.10 -10.45 -0.65
CA SER A 182 1.68 -9.60 0.47
C SER A 182 1.61 -10.39 1.78
N TYR A 183 1.16 -11.64 1.74
CA TYR A 183 1.10 -12.54 2.88
C TYR A 183 2.51 -12.84 3.42
N MET A 184 3.45 -13.18 2.53
CA MET A 184 4.86 -13.36 2.90
C MET A 184 5.42 -12.09 3.55
N HIS A 185 5.17 -10.93 2.94
CA HIS A 185 5.61 -9.65 3.46
C HIS A 185 5.08 -9.39 4.88
N ILE A 186 3.77 -9.54 5.13
CA ILE A 186 3.21 -9.27 6.47
C ILE A 186 3.68 -10.27 7.53
N LYS A 187 3.83 -11.56 7.17
CA LYS A 187 4.36 -12.58 8.08
C LYS A 187 5.81 -12.33 8.48
N ILE A 188 6.60 -11.69 7.64
CA ILE A 188 7.97 -11.27 7.94
C ILE A 188 7.98 -9.92 8.67
N SER A 189 7.12 -8.98 8.27
CA SER A 189 7.09 -7.60 8.77
C SER A 189 6.70 -7.51 10.24
N ARG A 190 5.73 -8.31 10.69
CA ARG A 190 5.29 -8.31 12.10
C ARG A 190 6.39 -8.71 13.09
N PRO A 191 7.05 -9.88 12.97
CA PRO A 191 8.14 -10.23 13.87
C PRO A 191 9.32 -9.27 13.73
N TYR A 192 9.60 -8.74 12.53
CA TYR A 192 10.61 -7.70 12.36
C TYR A 192 10.31 -6.46 13.20
N LYS A 193 9.09 -5.90 13.07
CA LYS A 193 8.64 -4.71 13.81
C LYS A 193 8.69 -4.95 15.32
N GLU A 194 8.30 -6.14 15.78
CA GLU A 194 8.34 -6.48 17.20
C GLU A 194 9.78 -6.55 17.74
N LEU A 195 10.69 -7.24 17.04
CA LEU A 195 12.10 -7.33 17.42
C LEU A 195 12.78 -5.97 17.43
N ARG A 196 12.51 -5.12 16.43
CA ARG A 196 13.05 -3.74 16.37
C ARG A 196 12.54 -2.87 17.52
N ARG A 197 11.25 -2.95 17.83
CA ARG A 197 10.64 -2.19 18.93
C ARG A 197 11.18 -2.60 20.29
N LYS A 198 11.31 -3.91 20.54
CA LYS A 198 11.81 -4.45 21.81
C LYS A 198 13.35 -4.47 21.89
N ARG A 199 14.05 -4.11 20.81
CA ARG A 199 15.51 -4.20 20.66
C ARG A 199 16.05 -5.61 21.00
N LEU A 200 15.34 -6.63 20.53
CA LEU A 200 15.67 -8.04 20.79
C LEU A 200 16.25 -8.69 19.53
N ASN A 201 17.23 -9.57 19.74
CA ASN A 201 17.81 -10.45 18.71
C ASN A 201 18.10 -9.71 17.38
N GLU A 202 19.04 -8.77 17.44
CA GLU A 202 19.39 -7.90 16.31
C GLU A 202 19.80 -8.67 15.05
N ARG A 203 20.48 -9.82 15.20
CA ARG A 203 20.83 -10.71 14.08
C ARG A 203 19.59 -11.20 13.35
N ARG A 204 18.56 -11.66 14.07
CA ARG A 204 17.28 -12.07 13.48
C ARG A 204 16.54 -10.89 12.86
N ALA A 205 16.51 -9.73 13.53
CA ALA A 205 15.88 -8.52 12.99
C ALA A 205 16.52 -8.10 11.66
N LYS A 206 17.85 -8.11 11.56
CA LYS A 206 18.59 -7.80 10.33
C LYS A 206 18.30 -8.80 9.21
N ARG A 207 18.17 -10.09 9.52
CA ARG A 207 17.79 -11.12 8.53
C ARG A 207 16.39 -10.88 7.96
N LEU A 208 15.42 -10.60 8.83
CA LEU A 208 14.05 -10.28 8.40
C LEU A 208 14.01 -8.99 7.57
N GLU A 209 14.82 -7.99 7.93
CA GLU A 209 14.96 -6.75 7.15
C GLU A 209 15.43 -7.03 5.71
N VAL A 210 16.43 -7.91 5.54
CA VAL A 210 16.90 -8.32 4.22
C VAL A 210 15.77 -8.97 3.43
N TYR A 211 14.97 -9.85 4.04
CA TYR A 211 13.83 -10.45 3.35
C TYR A 211 12.76 -9.42 2.97
N LEU A 212 12.48 -8.43 3.82
CA LEU A 212 11.55 -7.34 3.48
C LEU A 212 12.08 -6.51 2.30
N LYS A 213 13.38 -6.21 2.28
CA LYS A 213 14.04 -5.52 1.15
C LYS A 213 13.94 -6.33 -0.13
N LEU A 214 14.26 -7.62 -0.09
CA LEU A 214 14.19 -8.50 -1.26
C LEU A 214 12.77 -8.59 -1.82
N ILE A 215 11.75 -8.77 -0.97
CA ILE A 215 10.36 -8.88 -1.42
C ILE A 215 9.87 -7.55 -2.00
N SER A 216 10.10 -6.43 -1.30
CA SER A 216 9.64 -5.12 -1.76
C SER A 216 10.36 -4.65 -3.02
N LEU A 217 11.70 -4.62 -3.00
CA LEU A 217 12.50 -4.19 -4.15
C LEU A 217 12.37 -5.16 -5.32
N GLY A 218 12.23 -6.46 -5.07
CA GLY A 218 11.99 -7.47 -6.10
C GLY A 218 10.65 -7.27 -6.80
N THR A 219 9.58 -6.97 -6.06
CA THR A 219 8.26 -6.65 -6.62
C THR A 219 8.32 -5.40 -7.49
N ILE A 220 9.00 -4.36 -7.01
CA ILE A 220 9.19 -3.10 -7.75
C ILE A 220 10.02 -3.33 -9.03
N ALA A 221 11.13 -4.06 -8.94
CA ALA A 221 11.97 -4.38 -10.09
C ALA A 221 11.22 -5.23 -11.13
N ALA A 222 10.45 -6.23 -10.71
CA ALA A 222 9.61 -7.03 -11.60
C ALA A 222 8.56 -6.17 -12.33
N THR A 223 8.03 -5.14 -11.66
CA THR A 223 7.11 -4.18 -12.27
C THR A 223 7.79 -3.36 -13.35
N PHE A 224 8.99 -2.83 -13.09
CA PHE A 224 9.77 -2.12 -14.11
C PHE A 224 10.11 -3.00 -15.31
N ALA A 225 10.43 -4.27 -15.08
CA ALA A 225 10.64 -5.23 -16.17
C ALA A 225 9.35 -5.43 -16.99
N ALA A 226 8.18 -5.55 -16.35
CA ALA A 226 6.90 -5.66 -17.04
C ALA A 226 6.56 -4.41 -17.88
N ILE A 227 6.81 -3.21 -17.34
CA ILE A 227 6.67 -1.94 -18.09
C ILE A 227 7.61 -1.94 -19.31
N PHE A 228 8.88 -2.29 -19.11
CA PHE A 228 9.89 -2.29 -20.17
C PHE A 228 9.49 -3.24 -21.31
N LEU A 229 9.04 -4.45 -20.98
CA LEU A 229 8.55 -5.41 -21.97
C LEU A 229 7.37 -4.84 -22.77
N ARG A 230 6.42 -4.15 -22.13
CA ARG A 230 5.25 -3.53 -22.79
C ARG A 230 5.56 -2.29 -23.63
N VAL A 231 6.69 -1.63 -23.40
CA VAL A 231 7.13 -0.47 -24.20
C VAL A 231 7.87 -0.94 -25.46
N ILE A 232 8.56 -2.08 -25.39
CA ILE A 232 9.38 -2.61 -26.47
C ILE A 232 8.61 -3.58 -27.38
N PHE A 233 7.73 -4.40 -26.80
CA PHE A 233 6.96 -5.44 -27.49
C PHE A 233 5.46 -5.16 -27.37
#